data_AF-A0A645I354-F1
#
_entry.id   AF-A0A645I354-F1
#
_cell.length_a   1.000
_cell.length_b   1.000
_cell.length_c   1.000
_cell.angle_alpha   90.00
_cell.angle_beta   90.00
_cell.angle_gamma   90.00
#
_symmetry.space_group_name_H-M   'P 1'
#
loop_
_entity.id
_entity.type
_entity.pdbx_description
1 polymer ?
#
loop_
_entity_poly.entity_id
_entity_poly.type
_entity_poly.pdbx_seq_one_letter_code
_entity_poly.pdbx_strand_id
1 'polypeptide(L)'
;MAYFHIPLPEYRQAFNDDKNIRFGERLENECPPELNSGMFLAMREMRDVMATFVGHDHVNNYIVNYSDIALVFGCFSGWRTTYISQMNGVRVVELKEDKREFDTWIHLLDGTIKDKVSYPNEFVNP
;
A
#
# COMPACT_ATOMS: atom_id res chain seq x y z
N MET A 1 10.80 -4.18 5.85
CA MET A 1 9.55 -3.46 5.53
C MET A 1 9.47 -2.22 6.41
N ALA A 2 8.76 -1.18 5.98
CA ALA A 2 8.57 0.04 6.78
C ALA A 2 7.07 0.36 6.95
N TYR A 3 6.69 0.85 8.13
CA TYR A 3 5.32 1.26 8.46
C TYR A 3 5.35 2.69 8.97
N PHE A 4 4.57 3.58 8.38
CA PHE A 4 4.46 4.98 8.80
C PHE A 4 3.12 5.55 8.32
N HIS A 5 2.60 6.60 8.96
CA HIS A 5 1.20 6.96 8.78
C HIS A 5 0.91 7.70 7.45
N ILE A 6 1.72 8.70 7.11
CA ILE A 6 1.49 9.60 5.98
C ILE A 6 2.18 9.05 4.72
N PRO A 7 1.51 8.96 3.56
CA PRO A 7 2.11 8.48 2.32
C PRO A 7 3.28 9.35 1.87
N LEU A 8 4.28 8.73 1.22
CA LEU A 8 5.32 9.46 0.51
C LEU A 8 4.77 10.07 -0.80
N PRO A 9 5.37 11.14 -1.34
CA PRO A 9 4.97 11.70 -2.65
C PRO A 9 4.91 10.66 -3.77
N GLU A 10 5.76 9.63 -3.71
CA GLU A 10 5.84 8.54 -4.67
C GLU A 10 4.58 7.68 -4.73
N TYR A 11 3.75 7.62 -3.68
CA TYR A 11 2.47 6.89 -3.74
C TYR A 11 1.56 7.44 -4.85
N ARG A 12 1.42 8.78 -4.87
CA ARG A 12 0.64 9.48 -5.90
C ARG A 12 1.24 9.29 -7.29
N GLN A 13 2.58 9.39 -7.41
CA GLN A 13 3.29 9.21 -8.68
C GLN A 13 3.11 7.78 -9.21
N ALA A 14 3.34 6.78 -8.36
CA ALA A 14 3.24 5.38 -8.68
C ALA A 14 1.82 5.01 -9.12
N PHE A 15 0.81 5.43 -8.35
CA PHE A 15 -0.57 5.11 -8.70
C PHE A 15 -1.02 5.85 -9.97
N ASN A 16 -0.54 7.05 -10.28
CA ASN A 16 -0.96 7.77 -11.50
C ASN A 16 -0.32 7.25 -12.80
N ASP A 17 0.75 6.46 -12.73
CA ASP A 17 1.36 5.85 -13.91
C ASP A 17 0.74 4.47 -14.17
N ASP A 18 -0.13 4.39 -15.19
CA ASP A 18 -0.86 3.18 -15.58
C ASP A 18 0.05 2.03 -16.03
N LYS A 19 1.36 2.27 -16.23
CA LYS A 19 2.34 1.21 -16.50
C LYS A 19 2.68 0.39 -15.26
N ASN A 20 2.43 0.93 -14.07
CA ASN A 20 2.72 0.22 -12.83
C ASN A 20 1.63 -0.80 -12.52
N ILE A 21 2.05 -2.02 -12.19
CA ILE A 21 1.13 -3.05 -11.71
C ILE A 21 0.60 -2.63 -10.34
N ARG A 22 -0.73 -2.56 -10.22
CA ARG A 22 -1.45 -2.12 -9.03
C ARG A 22 -2.72 -2.94 -8.83
N PHE A 23 -3.11 -3.11 -7.57
CA PHE A 23 -4.34 -3.80 -7.16
C PHE A 23 -5.08 -3.00 -6.10
N GLY A 24 -6.39 -3.19 -6.01
CA GLY A 24 -7.27 -2.47 -5.09
C GLY A 24 -7.75 -1.12 -5.62
N GLU A 25 -8.24 -0.28 -4.71
CA GLU A 25 -9.01 0.93 -5.04
C GLU A 25 -8.33 2.20 -4.50
N ARG A 26 -8.24 3.23 -5.33
CA ARG A 26 -7.94 4.61 -4.89
C ARG A 26 -9.17 5.47 -5.09
N LEU A 27 -9.75 5.95 -4.00
CA LEU A 27 -10.99 6.72 -4.00
C LEU A 27 -10.79 8.19 -3.62
N GLU A 28 -9.57 8.57 -3.23
CA GLU A 28 -9.16 9.95 -3.02
C GLU A 28 -7.70 10.15 -3.41
N ASN A 29 -7.30 11.40 -3.67
CA ASN A 29 -5.89 11.70 -3.85
C ASN A 29 -5.17 11.51 -2.52
N GLU A 30 -4.02 10.86 -2.55
CA GLU A 30 -3.18 10.72 -1.37
C GLU A 30 -2.81 12.10 -0.82
N CYS A 31 -2.64 12.24 0.49
CA CYS A 31 -2.15 13.47 1.13
C CYS A 31 -0.67 13.37 1.57
N PRO A 32 0.30 13.27 0.63
CA PRO A 32 1.72 13.28 0.97
C PRO A 32 2.19 14.70 1.32
N PRO A 33 3.35 14.84 1.98
CA PRO A 33 4.00 16.13 2.14
C PRO A 33 4.35 16.75 0.78
N GLU A 34 4.33 18.09 0.70
CA GLU A 34 4.74 18.82 -0.51
C GLU A 34 6.25 18.70 -0.78
N LEU A 35 7.06 18.68 0.28
CA LEU A 35 8.51 18.53 0.20
C LEU A 35 8.88 17.04 0.12
N ASN A 36 9.54 16.65 -0.98
CA ASN A 36 10.19 15.35 -1.08
C ASN A 36 11.61 15.43 -0.50
N SER A 37 11.81 14.86 0.69
CA SER A 37 13.12 14.81 1.37
C SER A 37 14.03 13.67 0.94
N GLY A 38 13.59 12.82 -0.01
CA GLY A 38 14.39 11.71 -0.54
C GLY A 38 14.27 10.38 0.23
N MET A 39 13.29 10.24 1.12
CA MET A 39 13.10 9.01 1.91
C MET A 39 12.88 7.77 1.04
N PHE A 40 12.08 7.88 -0.04
CA PHE A 40 11.87 6.77 -0.97
C PHE A 40 13.18 6.37 -1.68
N LEU A 41 13.92 7.35 -2.19
CA LEU A 41 15.19 7.11 -2.87
C LEU A 41 16.18 6.39 -1.94
N ALA A 42 16.29 6.85 -0.69
CA ALA A 42 17.15 6.22 0.30
C ALA A 42 16.75 4.74 0.53
N MET A 43 15.46 4.43 0.70
CA MET A 43 14.99 3.05 0.84
C MET A 43 15.33 2.19 -0.39
N ARG A 44 15.20 2.77 -1.58
CA ARG A 44 15.51 2.10 -2.84
C ARG A 44 17.01 1.80 -2.97
N GLU A 45 17.87 2.76 -2.64
CA GLU A 45 19.32 2.60 -2.72
C GLU A 45 19.84 1.57 -1.71
N MET A 46 19.25 1.53 -0.51
CA MET A 46 19.65 0.59 0.55
C MET A 46 19.15 -0.85 0.32
N ARG A 47 18.07 -1.03 -0.46
CA ARG A 47 17.53 -2.34 -0.89
C ARG A 47 17.09 -3.27 0.25
N ASP A 48 17.01 -2.78 1.48
CA ASP A 48 16.57 -3.52 2.66
C ASP A 48 15.04 -3.46 2.82
N VAL A 49 14.39 -2.40 2.34
CA VAL A 49 12.93 -2.24 2.28
C VAL A 49 12.34 -2.81 0.99
N MET A 50 11.40 -3.76 1.10
CA MET A 50 10.64 -4.31 -0.06
C MET A 50 9.22 -3.74 -0.17
N ALA A 51 8.74 -3.14 0.92
CA ALA A 51 7.38 -2.62 1.02
C ALA A 51 7.30 -1.53 2.09
N THR A 52 6.51 -0.51 1.80
CA THR A 52 6.07 0.51 2.75
C THR A 52 4.56 0.40 2.96
N PHE A 53 4.11 0.54 4.20
CA PHE A 53 2.70 0.48 4.57
C PHE A 53 2.27 1.78 5.23
N VAL A 54 1.22 2.38 4.68
CA VAL A 54 0.70 3.70 5.10
C VAL A 54 -0.80 3.69 5.34
N GLY A 55 -1.31 4.78 5.91
CA GLY A 55 -2.74 5.03 6.09
C GLY A 55 -3.02 6.49 5.75
N HIS A 56 -3.58 7.22 6.71
CA HIS A 56 -3.95 8.64 6.62
C HIS A 56 -5.19 8.92 5.76
N ASP A 57 -5.20 8.50 4.50
CA ASP A 57 -6.37 8.60 3.61
C ASP A 57 -7.29 7.39 3.85
N HIS A 58 -8.56 7.64 4.18
CA HIS A 58 -9.45 6.61 4.74
C HIS A 58 -10.14 5.73 3.69
N VAL A 59 -10.17 6.18 2.43
CA VAL A 59 -10.85 5.44 1.35
C VAL A 59 -9.88 4.89 0.30
N ASN A 60 -8.58 5.00 0.53
CA ASN A 60 -7.54 4.38 -0.29
C ASN A 60 -7.18 3.00 0.26
N ASN A 61 -7.31 1.99 -0.59
CA ASN A 61 -7.24 0.58 -0.27
C ASN A 61 -6.48 -0.16 -1.38
N TYR A 62 -5.23 0.23 -1.65
CA TYR A 62 -4.47 -0.29 -2.80
C TYR A 62 -3.04 -0.72 -2.47
N ILE A 63 -2.42 -1.40 -3.42
CA ILE A 63 -0.99 -1.70 -3.47
C ILE A 63 -0.50 -1.45 -4.90
N VAL A 64 0.65 -0.78 -5.03
CA VAL A 64 1.30 -0.53 -6.33
C VAL A 64 2.79 -0.82 -6.21
N ASN A 65 3.36 -1.51 -7.20
CA ASN A 65 4.82 -1.66 -7.28
C ASN A 65 5.42 -0.41 -7.91
N TYR A 66 6.42 0.17 -7.27
CA TYR A 66 7.16 1.31 -7.80
C TYR A 66 8.65 1.15 -7.52
N SER A 67 9.43 1.02 -8.59
CA SER A 67 10.89 0.80 -8.52
C SER A 67 11.30 -0.33 -7.55
N ASP A 68 10.63 -1.48 -7.64
CA ASP A 68 10.84 -2.69 -6.79
C ASP A 68 10.53 -2.50 -5.29
N ILE A 69 9.74 -1.49 -4.93
CA ILE A 69 9.16 -1.34 -3.60
C ILE A 69 7.63 -1.33 -3.74
N ALA A 70 6.96 -2.21 -2.99
CA ALA A 70 5.52 -2.17 -2.87
C ALA A 70 5.08 -0.98 -1.99
N LEU A 71 4.33 -0.05 -2.58
CA LEU A 71 3.71 1.07 -1.88
C LEU A 71 2.27 0.66 -1.52
N VAL A 72 2.03 0.42 -0.23
CA VAL A 72 0.82 -0.25 0.26
C VAL A 72 0.01 0.70 1.15
N PHE A 73 -1.26 0.93 0.81
CA PHE A 73 -2.23 1.54 1.73
C PHE A 73 -2.84 0.47 2.63
N GLY A 74 -3.14 0.82 3.87
CA GLY A 74 -3.89 -0.02 4.79
C GLY A 74 -5.36 -0.14 4.39
N CYS A 75 -6.18 -0.59 5.33
CA CYS A 75 -7.63 -0.44 5.28
C CYS A 75 -8.07 0.24 6.57
N PHE A 76 -8.92 1.27 6.46
CA PHE A 76 -9.36 2.04 7.61
C PHE A 76 -10.24 1.16 8.53
N SER A 77 -9.80 0.99 9.77
CA SER A 77 -10.47 0.15 10.77
C SER A 77 -11.39 0.92 11.72
N GLY A 78 -11.42 2.25 11.61
CA GLY A 78 -12.26 3.11 12.45
C GLY A 78 -13.75 3.03 12.13
N TRP A 79 -14.54 3.92 12.74
CA TRP A 79 -16.00 3.90 12.66
C TRP A 79 -16.57 5.16 11.97
N ARG A 80 -17.91 5.31 12.01
CA ARG A 80 -18.73 6.37 11.38
C ARG A 80 -18.47 7.81 11.87
N THR A 81 -17.37 8.08 12.56
CA THR A 81 -17.00 9.43 13.02
C THR A 81 -16.23 10.23 11.97
N THR A 82 -15.93 9.63 10.82
CA THR A 82 -15.13 10.22 9.74
C THR A 82 -15.80 9.98 8.38
N TYR A 83 -15.29 10.59 7.32
CA TYR A 83 -15.79 10.34 5.97
C TYR A 83 -15.49 8.88 5.60
N ILE A 84 -16.55 8.07 5.49
CA ILE A 84 -16.45 6.69 5.03
C ILE A 84 -17.59 6.44 4.04
N SER A 85 -17.27 5.86 2.89
CA SER A 85 -18.27 5.33 1.95
C SER A 85 -18.31 3.80 1.98
N GLN A 86 -17.26 3.15 2.48
CA GLN A 86 -17.08 1.70 2.48
C GLN A 86 -17.13 1.07 3.88
N MET A 87 -17.31 -0.24 3.92
CA MET A 87 -17.18 -1.05 5.13
C MET A 87 -15.74 -0.97 5.66
N ASN A 88 -15.60 -0.81 6.97
CA ASN A 88 -14.30 -0.82 7.63
C ASN A 88 -13.69 -2.22 7.61
N GLY A 89 -12.36 -2.26 7.72
CA GLY A 89 -11.60 -3.49 7.67
C GLY A 89 -10.17 -3.29 8.11
N VAL A 90 -9.33 -4.28 7.83
CA VAL A 90 -7.90 -4.24 8.08
C VAL A 90 -7.14 -4.79 6.88
N ARG A 91 -5.90 -4.34 6.71
CA ARG A 91 -4.97 -5.03 5.81
C ARG A 91 -4.19 -6.05 6.61
N VAL A 92 -4.26 -7.31 6.19
CA VAL A 92 -3.44 -8.39 6.75
C VAL A 92 -2.16 -8.50 5.92
N VAL A 93 -1.04 -8.72 6.60
CA VAL A 93 0.27 -8.91 5.98
C VAL A 93 0.85 -10.21 6.51
N GLU A 94 1.06 -11.18 5.62
CA GLU A 94 1.61 -12.48 5.91
C GLU A 94 3.05 -12.56 5.36
N LEU A 95 4.01 -12.73 6.26
CA LEU A 95 5.43 -12.81 5.92
C LEU A 95 5.87 -14.25 5.77
N LYS A 96 6.73 -14.49 4.77
CA LYS A 96 7.31 -15.81 4.52
C LYS A 96 8.71 -15.83 5.13
N GLU A 97 8.91 -16.70 6.11
CA GLU A 97 10.21 -16.91 6.74
C GLU A 97 11.28 -17.22 5.67
N ASP A 98 12.46 -16.62 5.83
CA ASP A 98 13.62 -16.73 4.93
C ASP A 98 13.37 -16.33 3.46
N LYS A 99 12.25 -15.67 3.16
CA LYS A 99 11.92 -15.21 1.81
C LYS A 99 11.68 -13.72 1.77
N ARG A 100 12.13 -13.08 0.69
CA ARG A 100 11.81 -11.67 0.40
C ARG A 100 10.45 -11.57 -0.31
N GLU A 101 9.45 -12.12 0.34
CA GLU A 101 8.10 -12.29 -0.20
C GLU A 101 7.08 -12.03 0.91
N PHE A 102 5.92 -11.51 0.53
CA PHE A 102 4.79 -11.41 1.45
C PHE A 102 3.48 -11.52 0.68
N ASP A 103 2.47 -12.05 1.37
CA ASP A 103 1.09 -12.02 0.89
C ASP A 103 0.33 -10.97 1.69
N THR A 104 -0.59 -10.26 1.05
CA THR A 104 -1.41 -9.25 1.72
C THR A 104 -2.81 -9.21 1.14
N TRP A 105 -3.79 -8.89 1.97
CA TRP A 105 -5.20 -8.77 1.58
C TRP A 105 -5.94 -7.81 2.51
N ILE A 106 -7.11 -7.36 2.07
CA ILE A 106 -8.06 -6.66 2.92
C ILE A 106 -9.02 -7.67 3.53
N HIS A 107 -9.21 -7.59 4.84
CA HIS A 107 -10.23 -8.33 5.58
C HIS A 107 -11.25 -7.33 6.13
N LEU A 108 -12.45 -7.34 5.56
CA LEU A 108 -13.55 -6.46 5.96
C LEU A 108 -14.24 -6.99 7.22
N LEU A 109 -14.96 -6.11 7.92
CA LEU A 109 -15.65 -6.42 9.16
C LEU A 109 -16.68 -7.56 9.04
N ASP A 110 -17.28 -7.75 7.86
CA ASP A 110 -18.22 -8.83 7.57
C ASP A 110 -17.57 -10.18 7.26
N GLY A 111 -16.23 -10.25 7.29
CA GLY A 111 -15.45 -11.44 6.94
C GLY A 111 -15.06 -11.54 5.47
N THR A 112 -15.47 -10.58 4.63
CA THR A 112 -15.09 -10.56 3.21
C THR A 112 -13.59 -10.34 3.04
N ILE A 113 -12.96 -11.13 2.17
CA ILE A 113 -11.57 -10.96 1.75
C ILE A 113 -11.54 -10.29 0.36
N LYS A 114 -10.80 -9.17 0.24
CA LYS A 114 -10.56 -8.46 -1.03
C LYS A 114 -9.08 -8.32 -1.33
N ASP A 115 -8.76 -8.14 -2.61
CA ASP A 115 -7.44 -7.71 -3.10
C ASP A 115 -6.27 -8.53 -2.55
N LYS A 116 -6.45 -9.85 -2.46
CA LYS A 116 -5.39 -10.76 -2.01
C LYS A 116 -4.33 -10.87 -3.10
N VAL A 117 -3.10 -10.49 -2.76
CA VAL A 117 -1.95 -10.49 -3.67
C VAL A 117 -0.67 -10.95 -2.97
N SER A 118 0.28 -11.41 -3.79
CA SER A 118 1.57 -11.98 -3.43
C SER A 118 2.67 -11.14 -4.07
N TYR A 119 3.50 -10.50 -3.26
CA TYR A 119 4.64 -9.72 -3.73
C TYR A 119 5.95 -10.52 -3.57
N PRO A 120 6.86 -10.52 -4.57
CA PRO A 120 6.81 -9.76 -5.82
C PRO A 120 6.10 -10.50 -6.98
N ASN A 121 5.70 -11.76 -6.80
CA ASN A 121 5.29 -12.65 -7.89
C ASN A 121 4.17 -12.10 -8.79
N GLU A 122 3.19 -11.39 -8.24
CA GLU A 122 2.08 -10.81 -9.00
C GLU A 122 2.39 -9.41 -9.57
N PHE A 123 3.60 -8.90 -9.35
CA PHE A 123 4.06 -7.55 -9.72
C PHE A 123 5.26 -7.56 -10.68
N VAL A 124 5.61 -8.73 -11.22
CA VAL A 124 6.56 -8.88 -12.33
C VAL A 124 5.76 -9.09 -13.61
N ASN A 125 6.09 -8.32 -14.66
CA ASN A 125 5.59 -8.63 -15.99
C ASN A 125 6.16 -10.00 -16.44
N PRO A 126 5.36 -10.85 -17.10
CA PRO A 126 5.86 -12.09 -17.71
C PRO A 126 6.93 -11.84 -18.77
#